data_AF-A0A7Y0SG07-F1
#
_entry.id   AF-A0A7Y0SG07-F1
#
_cell.length_a   1.000
_cell.length_b   1.000
_cell.length_c   1.000
_cell.angle_alpha   90.00
_cell.angle_beta   90.00
_cell.angle_gamma   90.00
#
_symmetry.space_group_name_H-M   'P 1'
#
loop_
_entity.id
_entity.type
_entity.pdbx_description
1 polymer ?
#
loop_
_entity_poly.entity_id
_entity_poly.type
_entity_poly.pdbx_seq_one_letter_code
_entity_poly.pdbx_strand_id
1 'polypeptide(L)'
;ISDSLLKLSTDEVKVKIIGSGVGGITETDATLAAASNAILVGFNVRADASARKVIEAESLDLRYYSVIYNLIDEVKAAMSGMLSPEL
;
A
#
# COMPACT_ATOMS: atom_id res chain seq x y z
N ILE A 1 -4.69 -11.81 -0.26
CA ILE A 1 -3.92 -10.65 -0.79
C ILE A 1 -2.67 -10.46 0.05
N SER A 2 -2.80 -10.22 1.36
CA SER A 2 -1.68 -10.03 2.29
C SER A 2 -0.59 -11.09 2.18
N ASP A 3 -0.94 -12.38 2.20
CA ASP A 3 0.04 -13.47 2.09
C ASP A 3 0.80 -13.47 0.76
N SER A 4 0.12 -13.14 -0.35
CA SER A 4 0.74 -13.05 -1.67
C SER A 4 1.77 -11.93 -1.72
N LEU A 5 1.51 -10.81 -1.03
CA LEU A 5 2.44 -9.68 -0.96
C LEU A 5 3.62 -9.96 -0.05
N LEU A 6 3.40 -10.60 1.10
CA LEU A 6 4.48 -10.98 2.01
C LEU A 6 5.48 -11.93 1.34
N LYS A 7 4.99 -12.84 0.49
CA LYS A 7 5.82 -13.76 -0.32
C LYS A 7 6.66 -13.07 -1.39
N LEU A 8 6.42 -11.79 -1.70
CA LEU A 8 7.25 -11.04 -2.63
C LEU A 8 8.56 -10.55 -1.99
N SER A 9 8.65 -10.58 -0.65
CA SER A 9 9.85 -10.15 0.07
C SER A 9 11.07 -10.94 -0.38
N THR A 10 12.14 -10.22 -0.67
CA THR A 10 13.47 -10.77 -0.94
C THR A 10 14.40 -10.49 0.24
N ASP A 11 15.61 -11.06 0.21
CA ASP A 11 16.61 -10.78 1.24
C ASP A 11 17.05 -9.30 1.25
N GLU A 12 16.96 -8.65 0.10
CA GLU A 12 17.34 -7.24 -0.10
C GLU A 12 16.18 -6.27 0.17
N VAL A 13 14.94 -6.63 -0.17
CA VAL A 13 13.76 -5.76 0.00
C VAL A 13 12.61 -6.53 0.65
N LYS A 14 12.17 -6.06 1.81
CA LYS A 14 11.08 -6.69 2.57
C LYS A 14 9.78 -5.90 2.46
N VAL A 15 8.71 -6.63 2.16
CA VAL A 15 7.34 -6.08 2.23
C VAL A 15 6.85 -6.21 3.67
N LYS A 16 6.47 -5.09 4.28
CA LYS A 16 5.84 -5.07 5.61
C LYS A 16 4.44 -4.50 5.51
N ILE A 17 3.48 -5.24 6.03
CA ILE A 17 2.08 -4.78 6.15
C ILE A 17 1.92 -4.15 7.54
N ILE A 18 1.65 -2.85 7.58
CA ILE A 18 1.48 -2.10 8.84
C ILE A 18 0.05 -2.21 9.39
N GLY A 19 -0.93 -2.33 8.48
CA GLY A 19 -2.32 -2.55 8.82
C GLY A 19 -3.03 -3.30 7.70
N SER A 20 -4.02 -4.12 8.06
CA SER A 20 -4.90 -4.77 7.09
C SER A 20 -6.30 -4.92 7.69
N GLY A 21 -7.33 -4.62 6.89
CA GLY A 21 -8.72 -4.75 7.29
C GLY A 21 -9.61 -5.12 6.11
N VAL A 22 -10.84 -5.52 6.42
CA VAL A 22 -11.90 -5.75 5.42
C VAL A 22 -12.88 -4.58 5.53
N GLY A 23 -13.10 -3.87 4.43
CA GLY A 23 -13.99 -2.71 4.38
C GLY A 23 -13.35 -1.50 3.70
N GLY A 24 -14.07 -0.37 3.72
CA GLY A 24 -13.55 0.90 3.22
C GLY A 24 -12.31 1.37 3.99
N ILE A 25 -11.52 2.23 3.37
CA ILE A 25 -10.37 2.86 4.02
C ILE A 25 -10.88 3.99 4.90
N THR A 26 -10.49 3.95 6.18
CA THR A 26 -10.94 4.89 7.21
C THR A 26 -9.86 5.92 7.55
N GLU A 27 -10.25 6.93 8.31
CA GLU A 27 -9.33 7.94 8.84
C GLU A 27 -8.19 7.33 9.66
N THR A 28 -8.48 6.28 10.44
CA THR A 28 -7.47 5.56 11.23
C THR A 28 -6.42 4.92 10.34
N ASP A 29 -6.83 4.29 9.24
CA ASP A 29 -5.91 3.67 8.28
C ASP A 29 -5.01 4.72 7.62
N ALA A 30 -5.59 5.85 7.21
CA ALA A 30 -4.87 6.97 6.60
C ALA A 30 -3.86 7.58 7.58
N THR A 31 -4.27 7.81 8.83
CA THR A 31 -3.41 8.36 9.88
C THR A 31 -2.24 7.42 10.20
N LEU A 32 -2.50 6.12 10.25
CA LEU A 32 -1.46 5.11 10.47
C LEU A 32 -0.45 5.08 9.32
N ALA A 33 -0.92 5.20 8.08
CA ALA A 33 -0.07 5.27 6.90
C ALA A 33 0.81 6.52 6.91
N ALA A 34 0.25 7.69 7.25
CA ALA A 34 1.01 8.94 7.41
C ALA A 34 2.12 8.81 8.46
N ALA A 35 1.78 8.33 9.65
CA ALA A 35 2.74 8.18 10.75
C ALA A 35 3.86 7.17 10.44
N SER A 36 3.61 6.22 9.54
CA SER A 36 4.55 5.15 9.16
C SER A 36 5.24 5.40 7.82
N ASN A 37 4.96 6.53 7.16
CA ASN A 37 5.41 6.85 5.81
C ASN A 37 5.11 5.72 4.80
N ALA A 38 3.93 5.11 4.93
CA ALA A 38 3.50 3.95 4.16
C ALA A 38 2.50 4.33 3.06
N ILE A 39 2.43 3.51 2.02
CA ILE A 39 1.44 3.65 0.95
C ILE A 39 0.11 2.96 1.35
N LEU A 40 -1.01 3.49 0.84
CA LEU A 40 -2.34 2.92 1.03
C LEU A 40 -2.79 2.16 -0.21
N VAL A 41 -3.26 0.92 -0.02
CA VAL A 41 -3.71 0.05 -1.10
C VAL A 41 -5.15 -0.41 -0.84
N GLY A 42 -6.08 0.02 -1.69
CA GLY A 42 -7.49 -0.38 -1.62
C GLY A 42 -7.86 -1.38 -2.70
N PHE A 43 -8.22 -2.62 -2.34
CA PHE A 43 -8.71 -3.64 -3.28
C PHE A 43 -10.24 -3.79 -3.23
N ASN A 44 -10.93 -3.43 -4.32
CA ASN A 44 -12.39 -3.40 -4.43
C ASN A 44 -13.09 -2.59 -3.31
N VAL A 45 -12.40 -1.58 -2.80
CA VAL A 45 -12.87 -0.70 -1.72
C VAL A 45 -12.55 0.75 -2.04
N ARG A 46 -13.14 1.68 -1.27
CA ARG A 46 -12.91 3.12 -1.39
C ARG A 46 -12.60 3.72 -0.02
N ALA A 47 -11.88 4.83 -0.05
CA ALA A 47 -11.71 5.67 1.13
C ALA A 47 -12.99 6.48 1.38
N ASP A 48 -13.38 6.53 2.65
CA ASP A 48 -14.47 7.38 3.12
C ASP A 48 -14.09 8.87 3.10
N ALA A 49 -15.03 9.73 3.46
CA ALA A 49 -14.84 11.18 3.39
C ALA A 49 -13.79 11.70 4.39
N SER A 50 -13.65 11.08 5.57
CA SER A 50 -12.66 11.51 6.55
C SER A 50 -11.26 11.04 6.17
N ALA A 51 -11.11 9.80 5.70
CA ALA A 51 -9.87 9.25 5.18
C ALA A 51 -9.31 10.09 4.03
N ARG A 52 -10.14 10.49 3.06
CA ARG A 52 -9.69 11.30 1.92
C ARG A 52 -9.08 12.64 2.35
N LYS A 53 -9.66 13.29 3.37
CA LYS A 53 -9.12 14.56 3.87
C LYS A 53 -7.71 14.38 4.42
N VAL A 54 -7.45 13.30 5.16
CA VAL A 54 -6.11 12.99 5.69
C VAL A 54 -5.16 12.66 4.55
N ILE A 55 -5.60 11.86 3.59
CA ILE A 55 -4.80 11.47 2.42
C ILE A 55 -4.36 12.70 1.62
N GLU A 56 -5.27 13.64 1.37
CA GLU A 56 -4.96 14.89 0.65
C GLU A 56 -4.07 15.82 1.49
N ALA A 57 -4.35 15.98 2.78
CA ALA A 57 -3.59 16.86 3.67
C ALA A 57 -2.14 16.40 3.85
N GLU A 58 -1.94 15.10 4.04
CA GLU A 58 -0.62 14.50 4.27
C GLU A 58 0.04 14.04 2.96
N SER A 59 -0.61 14.29 1.80
CA SER A 59 -0.13 13.86 0.47
C SER A 59 0.21 12.37 0.39
N LEU A 60 -0.63 11.52 0.98
CA LEU A 60 -0.41 10.08 1.03
C LEU A 60 -0.63 9.44 -0.34
N ASP A 61 0.23 8.48 -0.68
CA ASP A 61 0.07 7.68 -1.89
C ASP A 61 -1.04 6.64 -1.67
N LEU A 62 -2.21 6.92 -2.26
CA LEU A 62 -3.37 6.03 -2.23
C LEU A 62 -3.61 5.45 -3.61
N ARG A 63 -3.63 4.11 -3.69
CA ARG A 63 -3.84 3.37 -4.93
C ARG A 63 -5.03 2.43 -4.82
N TYR A 64 -5.87 2.44 -5.85
CA TYR A 64 -7.06 1.60 -5.93
C TYR A 64 -6.90 0.50 -6.98
N TYR A 65 -7.28 -0.71 -6.59
CA TYR A 65 -7.25 -1.89 -7.43
C TYR A 65 -8.59 -2.59 -7.44
N SER A 66 -8.96 -3.14 -8.59
CA SER A 66 -10.04 -4.12 -8.71
C SER A 66 -9.55 -5.47 -9.22
N VAL A 67 -8.33 -5.51 -9.78
CA VAL A 67 -7.66 -6.70 -10.33
C VAL A 67 -6.43 -7.02 -9.50
N ILE A 68 -6.36 -8.23 -8.98
CA ILE A 68 -5.33 -8.61 -7.99
C ILE A 68 -3.93 -8.67 -8.59
N TYR A 69 -3.81 -9.06 -9.86
CA TYR A 69 -2.52 -9.13 -10.55
C TYR A 69 -1.88 -7.76 -10.71
N ASN A 70 -2.66 -6.73 -11.05
CA ASN A 70 -2.16 -5.35 -11.17
C ASN A 70 -1.56 -4.85 -9.85
N LEU A 71 -2.22 -5.15 -8.72
CA LEU A 71 -1.74 -4.80 -7.39
C LEU A 71 -0.39 -5.49 -7.10
N ILE A 72 -0.32 -6.79 -7.37
CA ILE A 72 0.90 -7.59 -7.14
C ILE A 72 2.05 -7.08 -8.03
N ASP A 73 1.79 -6.84 -9.30
CA ASP A 73 2.82 -6.41 -10.26
C ASP A 73 3.33 -5.00 -9.94
N GLU A 74 2.46 -4.12 -9.47
CA GLU A 74 2.89 -2.80 -9.04
C GLU A 74 3.76 -2.86 -7.78
N VAL A 75 3.39 -3.67 -6.78
CA VAL A 75 4.21 -3.86 -5.58
C VAL A 75 5.58 -4.43 -5.97
N LYS A 76 5.63 -5.40 -6.88
CA LYS A 76 6.89 -5.90 -7.44
C LYS A 76 7.69 -4.80 -8.12
N ALA A 77 7.06 -3.98 -8.97
CA ALA A 77 7.74 -2.91 -9.68
C ALA A 77 8.31 -1.85 -8.72
N ALA A 78 7.56 -1.50 -7.67
CA ALA A 78 8.03 -0.60 -6.61
C ALA A 78 9.23 -1.20 -5.86
N MET A 79 9.20 -2.50 -5.56
CA MET A 79 10.34 -3.19 -4.94
C MET A 79 11.56 -3.22 -5.87
N SER A 80 11.37 -3.52 -7.16
CA SER A 80 12.46 -3.52 -8.14
C SER A 80 13.06 -2.14 -8.36
N GLY A 81 12.26 -1.06 -8.28
CA GLY A 81 12.76 0.32 -8.32
C GLY A 81 13.53 0.73 -7.06
N MET A 82 13.34 0.02 -5.95
CA MET A 82 14.09 0.21 -4.70
C MET A 82 15.38 -0.62 -4.64
N LEU A 83 15.48 -1.72 -5.40
CA LEU A 83 16.76 -2.38 -5.60
C LEU A 83 17.68 -1.43 -6.37
N SER A 84 18.85 -1.15 -5.79
CA SER A 84 19.90 -0.45 -6.52
C SER A 84 20.28 -1.30 -7.74
N PRO A 85 20.45 -0.71 -8.93
CA PRO A 85 20.94 -1.48 -10.07
C PRO A 85 22.33 -2.01 -9.71
N GLU A 86 22.49 -3.33 -9.58
CA GLU A 86 23.81 -3.94 -9.61
C GLU A 86 24.39 -3.71 -11.02
N LEU A 87 25.42 -2.87 -11.08
CA LEU A 87 26.30 -2.72 -12.25
C LEU A 87 27.36 -3.82 -12.24
#